data_AF-A0A9P0DXZ6-F1
#
_entry.id   AF-A0A9P0DXZ6-F1
#
_cell.length_a   1.000
_cell.length_b   1.000
_cell.length_c   1.000
_cell.angle_alpha   90.00
_cell.angle_beta   90.00
_cell.angle_gamma   90.00
#
_symmetry.space_group_name_H-M   'P 1'
#
loop_
_entity.id
_entity.type
_entity.pdbx_description
1 polymer ?
#
loop_
_entity_poly.entity_id
_entity_poly.type
_entity_poly.pdbx_seq_one_letter_code
_entity_poly.pdbx_strand_id
1 'polypeptide(L)'
;MPESRGIEPIQSFLYHEINDAGCSKYEFSVISGDQIITGLDARRNGSVAWDIVGKYSTEVWGQEAVRVVKNHPADEPLFLYFAHNAAHASNRGRLLEAPQGRVNAFKYIVDPNRRTFAAMVSKMDDTVGELVEALKEKDMLDNTIILFFSDNGAPTFNADFPNWGSNWPFRGAKETLWEGGVRSPSFIWSAALQENPRVSNSFIHITDWLPTLYSAAGGDRLFLPKDLDGVDQWRTIFWDLASPRDQALLNINERERSAGIISRHWEDQLGASI
;
A
#
# COMPACT_ATOMS: atom_id res chain seq x y z
N MET A 1 -17.66 -25.33 16.85
CA MET A 1 -17.66 -23.96 16.33
C MET A 1 -16.20 -23.60 16.12
N PRO A 2 -15.72 -23.30 14.90
CA PRO A 2 -14.31 -23.00 14.72
C PRO A 2 -14.05 -21.58 15.19
N GLU A 3 -13.09 -21.47 16.11
CA GLU A 3 -12.52 -20.21 16.62
C GLU A 3 -12.02 -19.36 15.45
N SER A 4 -12.48 -18.11 15.38
CA SER A 4 -12.04 -17.13 14.41
C SER A 4 -10.57 -16.83 14.62
N ARG A 5 -9.70 -17.39 13.77
CA ARG A 5 -8.30 -16.99 13.64
C ARG A 5 -8.28 -15.50 13.26
N GLY A 6 -7.66 -14.71 14.12
CA GLY A 6 -7.69 -13.25 14.07
C GLY A 6 -7.14 -12.71 12.76
N ILE A 7 -8.01 -12.09 11.97
CA ILE A 7 -7.60 -11.07 11.00
C ILE A 7 -7.64 -9.77 11.82
N GLU A 8 -6.49 -9.13 12.05
CA GLU A 8 -6.45 -7.78 12.61
C GLU A 8 -6.35 -6.76 11.46
N PRO A 9 -7.48 -6.25 10.93
CA PRO A 9 -7.42 -5.18 9.94
C PRO A 9 -7.04 -3.87 10.64
N ILE A 10 -5.84 -3.35 10.36
CA ILE A 10 -5.57 -1.92 10.54
C ILE A 10 -6.08 -1.23 9.27
N GLN A 11 -7.39 -1.05 9.18
CA GLN A 11 -8.01 -0.25 8.13
C GLN A 11 -8.04 1.22 8.57
N SER A 12 -7.36 2.10 7.84
CA SER A 12 -7.66 3.53 7.85
C SER A 12 -8.61 3.81 6.69
N PHE A 13 -9.87 4.13 7.00
CA PHE A 13 -10.77 4.75 6.03
C PHE A 13 -10.67 6.25 6.23
N LEU A 14 -10.28 7.00 5.20
CA LEU A 14 -10.16 8.44 5.29
C LEU A 14 -11.29 9.11 4.51
N TYR A 15 -12.26 9.67 5.24
CA TYR A 15 -12.99 10.85 4.81
C TYR A 15 -12.27 12.07 5.42
N HIS A 16 -11.99 13.11 4.62
CA HIS A 16 -11.22 14.29 5.05
C HIS A 16 -12.05 15.57 4.92
N GLU A 17 -12.24 16.29 6.03
CA GLU A 17 -12.55 17.72 6.06
C GLU A 17 -11.74 18.43 7.17
N ILE A 18 -11.52 19.74 6.98
CA ILE A 18 -10.40 20.59 7.41
C ILE A 18 -10.38 20.97 8.92
N ASN A 19 -9.17 21.19 9.49
CA ASN A 19 -8.84 22.34 10.38
C ASN A 19 -7.32 22.59 10.60
N ASP A 20 -6.97 23.87 10.78
CA ASP A 20 -5.67 24.60 10.65
C ASP A 20 -4.42 24.15 11.48
N ALA A 21 -4.39 22.95 12.06
CA ALA A 21 -3.37 22.62 13.08
C ALA A 21 -2.18 21.75 12.63
N GLY A 22 -2.10 21.34 11.35
CA GLY A 22 -0.89 20.68 10.85
C GLY A 22 -0.49 19.41 11.60
N CYS A 23 -1.44 18.51 11.80
CA CYS A 23 -1.20 17.11 12.17
C CYS A 23 -2.16 16.27 11.33
N SER A 24 -1.80 15.03 11.02
CA SER A 24 -2.71 14.02 10.46
C SER A 24 -3.87 13.80 11.46
N LYS A 25 -4.91 14.62 11.34
CA LYS A 25 -6.15 14.46 12.09
C LYS A 25 -7.00 13.47 11.32
N TYR A 26 -7.21 12.29 11.89
CA TYR A 26 -8.26 11.36 11.47
C TYR A 26 -9.63 11.91 11.88
N GLU A 27 -9.84 13.23 11.76
CA GLU A 27 -11.10 13.85 12.12
C GLU A 27 -12.07 13.66 10.95
N PHE A 28 -13.14 12.89 11.14
CA PHE A 28 -14.24 12.85 10.20
C PHE A 28 -15.23 13.95 10.56
N SER A 29 -15.78 14.62 9.55
CA SER A 29 -16.96 15.48 9.69
C SER A 29 -18.11 14.83 8.94
N VAL A 30 -19.20 14.50 9.63
CA VAL A 30 -20.42 14.00 8.99
C VAL A 30 -21.56 14.96 9.31
N ILE A 31 -22.31 15.32 8.27
CA ILE A 31 -23.56 16.06 8.42
C ILE A 31 -24.64 15.06 8.83
N SER A 32 -25.12 15.16 10.07
CA SER A 32 -26.26 14.41 10.57
C SER A 32 -27.39 15.40 10.92
N GLY A 33 -28.34 15.54 10.00
CA GLY A 33 -29.32 16.64 10.06
C GLY A 33 -28.63 17.99 9.86
N ASP A 34 -28.84 18.93 10.79
CA ASP A 34 -28.22 20.28 10.77
C ASP A 34 -26.90 20.36 11.58
N GLN A 35 -26.37 19.23 12.05
CA GLN A 35 -25.17 19.20 12.89
C GLN A 35 -23.96 18.63 12.14
N ILE A 36 -22.82 19.32 12.28
CA ILE A 36 -21.50 18.80 11.92
C ILE A 36 -20.99 18.00 13.13
N ILE A 37 -20.88 16.69 12.98
CA ILE A 37 -20.28 15.82 13.98
C ILE A 37 -18.82 15.62 13.61
N THR A 38 -17.91 16.02 14.51
CA THR A 38 -16.48 15.76 14.38
C THR A 38 -16.03 14.63 15.31
N GLY A 39 -15.11 13.77 14.86
CA GLY A 39 -14.59 12.68 15.69
C GLY A 39 -13.33 12.03 15.14
N LEU A 40 -12.56 11.35 15.99
CA LEU A 40 -11.33 10.66 15.60
C LEU A 40 -11.63 9.25 15.06
N ASP A 41 -11.38 9.03 13.77
CA ASP A 41 -11.41 7.70 13.12
C ASP A 41 -10.03 7.04 13.08
N ALA A 42 -9.48 6.86 14.27
CA ALA A 42 -8.32 6.03 14.48
C ALA A 42 -8.60 5.08 15.65
N ARG A 43 -8.51 3.78 15.39
CA ARG A 43 -8.97 2.76 16.33
C ARG A 43 -7.90 1.72 16.61
N ARG A 44 -7.88 1.24 17.85
CA ARG A 44 -7.12 0.09 18.31
C ARG A 44 -8.13 -0.92 18.88
N ASN A 45 -8.27 -2.07 18.23
CA ASN A 45 -9.21 -3.14 18.60
C ASN A 45 -10.64 -2.64 18.84
N GLY A 46 -11.16 -1.85 17.88
CA GLY A 46 -12.51 -1.29 17.90
C GLY A 46 -12.68 -0.03 18.78
N SER A 47 -11.74 0.24 19.68
CA SER A 47 -11.75 1.42 20.56
C SER A 47 -11.01 2.59 19.94
N VAL A 48 -11.47 3.82 20.19
CA VAL A 48 -10.81 5.04 19.70
C VAL A 48 -9.44 5.20 20.37
N ALA A 49 -8.40 5.41 19.57
CA ALA A 49 -7.01 5.51 20.00
C ALA A 49 -6.62 6.98 20.31
N TRP A 50 -7.22 7.59 21.33
CA TRP A 50 -6.97 9.00 21.69
C TRP A 50 -5.50 9.32 22.00
N ASP A 51 -4.72 8.32 22.42
CA ASP A 51 -3.30 8.45 22.76
C ASP A 51 -2.40 8.79 21.55
N ILE A 52 -2.92 8.71 20.33
CA ILE A 52 -2.14 8.98 19.11
C ILE A 52 -2.32 10.40 18.58
N VAL A 53 -3.22 11.20 19.17
CA VAL A 53 -3.50 12.56 18.73
C VAL A 53 -2.23 13.41 18.80
N GLY A 54 -1.92 14.12 17.72
CA GLY A 54 -0.74 14.97 17.61
C GLY A 54 0.57 14.22 17.30
N LYS A 55 0.52 12.91 17.10
CA LYS A 55 1.68 12.11 16.66
C LYS A 55 1.71 11.99 15.14
N TYR A 56 2.91 11.87 14.59
CA TYR A 56 3.09 11.68 13.15
C TYR A 56 2.62 10.28 12.74
N SER A 57 1.62 10.22 11.85
CA SER A 57 0.88 8.98 11.57
C SER A 57 1.77 7.82 11.10
N THR A 58 2.77 8.10 10.26
CA THR A 58 3.71 7.09 9.78
C THR A 58 4.36 6.34 10.94
N GLU A 59 4.89 7.07 11.91
CA GLU A 59 5.55 6.49 13.08
C GLU A 59 4.55 5.74 13.96
N VAL A 60 3.33 6.27 14.13
CA VAL A 60 2.28 5.59 14.89
C VAL A 60 1.95 4.23 14.26
N TRP A 61 1.76 4.18 12.95
CA TRP A 61 1.40 2.94 12.27
C TRP A 61 2.54 1.92 12.24
N GLY A 62 3.78 2.37 12.07
CA GLY A 62 4.97 1.54 12.26
C GLY A 62 5.03 0.93 13.67
N GLN A 63 4.82 1.75 14.70
CA GLN A 63 4.79 1.30 16.08
C GLN A 63 3.67 0.30 16.37
N GLU A 64 2.47 0.49 15.79
CA GLU A 64 1.37 -0.47 15.92
C GLU A 64 1.69 -1.80 15.22
N ALA A 65 2.28 -1.78 14.03
CA ALA A 65 2.71 -2.99 13.32
C ALA A 65 3.76 -3.77 14.13
N VAL A 66 4.76 -3.07 14.66
CA VAL A 66 5.77 -3.65 15.58
C VAL A 66 5.09 -4.20 16.84
N ARG A 67 4.11 -3.48 17.41
CA ARG A 67 3.36 -3.95 18.58
C ARG A 67 2.60 -5.24 18.29
N VAL A 68 1.97 -5.37 17.12
CA VAL A 68 1.29 -6.61 16.71
C VAL A 68 2.29 -7.76 16.68
N VAL A 69 3.39 -7.63 15.94
CA VAL A 69 4.43 -8.66 15.85
C VAL A 69 5.01 -9.02 17.23
N LYS A 70 5.30 -8.02 18.07
CA LYS A 70 5.87 -8.25 19.40
C LYS A 70 4.93 -8.99 20.35
N ASN A 71 3.62 -8.84 20.19
CA ASN A 71 2.62 -9.51 21.04
C ASN A 71 2.05 -10.79 20.42
N HIS A 72 2.35 -11.07 19.16
CA HIS A 72 1.89 -12.28 18.48
C HIS A 72 2.62 -13.54 19.00
N PRO A 73 1.91 -14.67 19.21
CA PRO A 73 2.52 -15.98 19.49
C PRO A 73 3.36 -16.46 18.30
N ALA A 74 4.64 -16.76 18.51
CA ALA A 74 5.56 -17.08 17.42
C ALA A 74 5.25 -18.42 16.71
N ASP A 75 4.47 -19.30 17.35
CA ASP A 75 4.04 -20.59 16.82
C ASP A 75 2.72 -20.53 16.03
N GLU A 76 2.07 -19.38 15.97
CA GLU A 76 0.88 -19.15 15.17
C GLU A 76 1.20 -18.37 13.89
N PRO A 77 0.65 -18.74 12.71
CA PRO A 77 0.79 -17.93 11.51
C PRO A 77 0.18 -16.53 11.69
N LEU A 78 0.90 -15.50 11.27
CA LEU A 78 0.43 -14.10 11.26
C LEU A 78 0.12 -13.64 9.84
N PHE A 79 -1.05 -13.05 9.64
CA PHE A 79 -1.35 -12.22 8.47
C PHE A 79 -1.52 -10.77 8.90
N LEU A 80 -0.63 -9.90 8.43
CA LEU A 80 -0.65 -8.47 8.73
C LEU A 80 -0.81 -7.66 7.43
N TYR A 81 -1.93 -6.96 7.31
CA TYR A 81 -2.12 -5.97 6.26
C TYR A 81 -1.76 -4.58 6.79
N PHE A 82 -0.58 -4.11 6.43
CA PHE A 82 -0.06 -2.80 6.85
C PHE A 82 -0.30 -1.74 5.76
N ALA A 83 -1.49 -1.15 5.77
CA ALA A 83 -1.90 -0.11 4.82
C ALA A 83 -1.38 1.28 5.23
N HIS A 84 -0.15 1.58 4.85
CA HIS A 84 0.49 2.85 5.16
C HIS A 84 -0.19 4.04 4.43
N ASN A 85 -0.44 5.16 5.13
CA ASN A 85 -1.03 6.36 4.52
C ASN A 85 -0.02 7.26 3.80
N ALA A 86 1.22 7.34 4.30
CA ALA A 86 2.30 7.99 3.56
C ALA A 86 2.57 7.27 2.22
N ALA A 87 2.87 7.97 1.13
CA ALA A 87 3.07 9.42 1.01
C ALA A 87 1.86 10.14 0.38
N HIS A 88 0.64 9.75 0.71
CA HIS A 88 -0.57 10.42 0.23
C HIS A 88 -0.62 11.89 0.70
N ALA A 89 -1.15 12.78 -0.14
CA ALA A 89 -1.39 14.17 0.24
C ALA A 89 -2.55 14.27 1.23
N SER A 90 -2.41 15.07 2.28
CA SER A 90 -3.43 15.23 3.32
C SER A 90 -4.33 16.45 3.02
N ASN A 91 -4.51 17.34 3.99
CA ASN A 91 -5.53 18.37 3.97
C ASN A 91 -5.14 19.58 3.12
N ARG A 92 -6.15 20.27 2.59
CA ARG A 92 -5.97 21.59 1.96
C ARG A 92 -5.28 22.54 2.94
N GLY A 93 -4.33 23.33 2.46
CA GLY A 93 -3.50 24.23 3.28
C GLY A 93 -2.19 23.59 3.78
N ARG A 94 -2.15 22.28 4.02
CA ARG A 94 -0.92 21.53 4.32
C ARG A 94 -0.97 20.13 3.73
N LEU A 95 -0.65 20.05 2.44
CA LEU A 95 -0.74 18.81 1.66
C LEU A 95 0.26 17.74 2.11
N LEU A 96 1.45 18.15 2.53
CA LEU A 96 2.52 17.22 2.93
C LEU A 96 3.07 17.59 4.30
N GLU A 97 3.42 16.57 5.08
CA GLU A 97 3.97 16.72 6.42
C GLU A 97 4.95 15.58 6.72
N ALA A 98 6.09 15.92 7.29
CA ALA A 98 7.04 14.99 7.88
C ALA A 98 7.80 15.71 9.02
N PRO A 99 8.42 14.97 9.97
CA PRO A 99 9.24 15.57 11.02
C PRO A 99 10.32 16.49 10.42
N GLN A 100 10.41 17.73 10.92
CA GLN A 100 11.26 18.77 10.32
C GLN A 100 12.74 18.35 10.22
N GLY A 101 13.24 17.60 11.20
CA GLY A 101 14.60 17.05 11.16
C GLY A 101 14.83 16.16 9.94
N ARG A 102 13.85 15.34 9.56
CA ARG A 102 13.92 14.51 8.35
C ARG A 102 13.83 15.35 7.08
N VAL A 103 12.94 16.35 7.03
CA VAL A 103 12.86 17.29 5.90
C VAL A 103 14.20 18.00 5.66
N ASN A 104 14.88 18.42 6.73
CA ASN A 104 16.17 19.10 6.66
C ASN A 104 17.29 18.19 6.10
N ALA A 105 17.21 16.87 6.29
CA ALA A 105 18.16 15.92 5.71
C ALA A 105 18.10 15.90 4.17
N PHE A 106 16.95 16.27 3.59
CA PHE A 106 16.73 16.34 2.14
C PHE A 106 16.94 17.75 1.56
N LYS A 107 17.65 18.66 2.24
CA LYS A 107 17.86 20.05 1.79
C LYS A 107 18.45 20.22 0.38
N TYR A 108 19.10 19.18 -0.15
CA TYR A 108 19.62 19.15 -1.52
C TYR A 108 18.51 19.08 -2.59
N ILE A 109 17.30 18.63 -2.23
CA ILE A 109 16.12 18.70 -3.09
C ILE A 109 15.61 20.14 -3.07
N VAL A 110 15.71 20.83 -4.21
CA VAL A 110 15.39 22.26 -4.33
C VAL A 110 13.91 22.52 -4.09
N ASP A 111 13.02 21.76 -4.75
CA ASP A 111 11.58 21.91 -4.58
C ASP A 111 11.16 21.50 -3.14
N PRO A 112 10.55 22.41 -2.36
CA PRO A 112 10.23 22.16 -0.96
C PRO A 112 9.16 21.07 -0.77
N ASN A 113 8.23 20.90 -1.71
CA ASN A 113 7.20 19.88 -1.59
C ASN A 113 7.75 18.49 -1.91
N ARG A 114 8.57 18.38 -2.97
CA ARG A 114 9.33 17.15 -3.27
C ARG A 114 10.26 16.78 -2.13
N ARG A 115 10.85 17.77 -1.45
CA ARG A 115 11.67 17.55 -0.25
C ARG A 115 10.86 16.94 0.89
N THR A 116 9.68 17.50 1.18
CA THR A 116 8.78 16.95 2.20
C THR A 116 8.28 15.55 1.83
N PHE A 117 7.93 15.32 0.55
CA PHE A 117 7.58 13.99 0.03
C PHE A 117 8.70 12.98 0.26
N ALA A 118 9.95 13.32 -0.06
CA ALA A 118 11.10 12.45 0.17
C ALA A 118 11.28 12.12 1.67
N ALA A 119 11.01 13.09 2.55
CA ALA A 119 11.03 12.87 3.99
C ALA A 119 9.90 11.93 4.46
N MET A 120 8.71 12.02 3.87
CA MET A 120 7.59 11.11 4.16
C MET A 120 7.92 9.68 3.77
N VAL A 121 8.41 9.47 2.54
CA VAL A 121 8.83 8.16 2.02
C VAL A 121 9.97 7.58 2.85
N SER A 122 10.96 8.40 3.20
CA SER A 122 12.07 7.96 4.06
C SER A 122 11.61 7.57 5.47
N LYS A 123 10.57 8.22 6.01
CA LYS A 123 10.01 7.82 7.31
C LYS A 123 9.19 6.54 7.22
N MET A 124 8.49 6.31 6.12
CA MET A 124 7.84 5.01 5.86
C MET A 124 8.90 3.90 5.78
N ASP A 125 10.02 4.14 5.10
CA ASP A 125 11.15 3.22 5.02
C ASP A 125 11.71 2.87 6.41
N ASP A 126 11.91 3.86 7.29
CA ASP A 126 12.29 3.62 8.70
C ASP A 126 11.32 2.60 9.37
N THR A 127 10.01 2.81 9.22
CA THR A 127 8.99 1.95 9.86
C THR A 127 8.91 0.54 9.29
N VAL A 128 9.21 0.37 8.00
CA VAL A 128 9.37 -0.95 7.39
C VAL A 128 10.59 -1.65 7.97
N GLY A 129 11.71 -0.93 8.13
CA GLY A 129 12.90 -1.45 8.80
C GLY A 129 12.64 -1.89 10.25
N GLU A 130 11.91 -1.07 11.02
CA GLU A 130 11.51 -1.40 12.39
C GLU A 130 10.64 -2.67 12.46
N LEU A 131 9.70 -2.85 11.52
CA LEU A 131 8.87 -4.05 11.42
C LEU A 131 9.71 -5.29 11.08
N VAL A 132 10.64 -5.18 10.13
CA VAL A 132 11.55 -6.27 9.75
C VAL A 132 12.44 -6.68 10.93
N GLU A 133 12.98 -5.71 11.67
CA GLU A 133 13.79 -6.03 12.86
C GLU A 133 12.93 -6.68 13.95
N ALA A 134 11.69 -6.23 14.16
CA ALA A 134 10.78 -6.86 15.12
C ALA A 134 10.46 -8.32 14.75
N LEU A 135 10.27 -8.63 13.47
CA LEU A 135 10.09 -10.01 12.98
C LEU A 135 11.34 -10.87 13.24
N LYS A 136 12.53 -10.28 13.07
CA LYS A 136 13.81 -10.94 13.32
C LYS A 136 14.04 -11.21 14.81
N GLU A 137 13.80 -10.21 15.67
CA GLU A 137 13.86 -10.34 17.14
C GLU A 137 12.90 -11.41 17.68
N LYS A 138 11.85 -11.73 16.93
CA LYS A 138 10.83 -12.74 17.25
C LYS A 138 11.08 -14.11 16.60
N ASP A 139 12.19 -14.29 15.89
CA ASP A 139 12.51 -15.50 15.12
C ASP A 139 11.41 -15.87 14.09
N MET A 140 10.65 -14.88 13.61
CA MET A 140 9.56 -15.08 12.64
C MET A 140 10.01 -14.77 11.20
N LEU A 141 11.07 -13.98 11.03
CA LEU A 141 11.47 -13.44 9.72
C LEU A 141 11.79 -14.54 8.68
N ASP A 142 12.42 -15.64 9.09
CA ASP A 142 12.81 -16.75 8.20
C ASP A 142 11.61 -17.46 7.57
N ASN A 143 10.45 -17.43 8.23
CA ASN A 143 9.19 -17.99 7.72
C ASN A 143 8.16 -16.89 7.38
N THR A 144 8.62 -15.72 6.97
CA THR A 144 7.76 -14.59 6.57
C THR A 144 7.82 -14.36 5.06
N ILE A 145 6.67 -14.00 4.49
CA ILE A 145 6.55 -13.40 3.15
C ILE A 145 6.20 -11.92 3.35
N ILE A 146 7.07 -11.04 2.88
CA ILE A 146 6.85 -9.59 2.87
C ILE A 146 6.51 -9.19 1.43
N LEU A 147 5.28 -8.74 1.22
CA LEU A 147 4.83 -8.13 -0.03
C LEU A 147 4.67 -6.62 0.19
N PHE A 148 5.43 -5.83 -0.57
CA PHE A 148 5.33 -4.37 -0.56
C PHE A 148 4.90 -3.88 -1.94
N PHE A 149 3.90 -3.01 -2.00
CA PHE A 149 3.46 -2.37 -3.24
C PHE A 149 2.74 -1.05 -2.97
N SER A 150 2.69 -0.17 -3.97
CA SER A 150 1.84 1.03 -3.95
C SER A 150 0.45 0.71 -4.48
N ASP A 151 -0.59 1.30 -3.87
CA ASP A 151 -2.00 1.12 -4.24
C ASP A 151 -2.34 1.66 -5.64
N ASN A 152 -1.71 2.78 -6.02
CA ASN A 152 -1.79 3.38 -7.35
C ASN A 152 -0.52 4.20 -7.66
N GLY A 153 -0.42 4.68 -8.90
CA GLY A 153 0.58 5.67 -9.31
C GLY A 153 0.45 7.00 -8.57
N ALA A 154 1.52 7.80 -8.54
CA ALA A 154 1.54 9.01 -7.72
C ALA A 154 0.68 10.14 -8.32
N PRO A 155 -0.07 10.89 -7.49
CA PRO A 155 -0.65 12.18 -7.88
C PRO A 155 0.48 13.23 -7.94
N THR A 156 1.07 13.37 -9.12
CA THR A 156 2.16 14.33 -9.37
C THR A 156 1.66 15.80 -9.26
N PHE A 157 2.41 16.77 -9.79
CA PHE A 157 2.19 18.21 -9.53
C PHE A 157 0.87 18.81 -10.05
N ASN A 158 0.14 18.14 -10.95
CA ASN A 158 -1.09 18.66 -11.59
C ASN A 158 -2.40 18.04 -11.06
N ALA A 159 -2.39 17.43 -9.88
CA ALA A 159 -3.59 16.86 -9.25
C ALA A 159 -4.27 17.87 -8.30
N ASP A 160 -5.53 17.61 -7.91
CA ASP A 160 -6.23 18.40 -6.88
C ASP A 160 -5.54 18.31 -5.51
N PHE A 161 -4.95 17.15 -5.21
CA PHE A 161 -4.16 16.87 -4.02
C PHE A 161 -2.80 16.29 -4.43
N PRO A 162 -1.87 17.13 -4.93
CA PRO A 162 -0.58 16.66 -5.42
C PRO A 162 0.30 16.26 -4.25
N ASN A 163 1.05 15.16 -4.41
CA ASN A 163 2.07 14.75 -3.45
C ASN A 163 3.50 14.93 -3.96
N TRP A 164 3.68 15.50 -5.15
CA TRP A 164 5.01 15.66 -5.78
C TRP A 164 5.78 14.34 -5.94
N GLY A 165 5.07 13.21 -5.96
CA GLY A 165 5.60 11.93 -6.40
C GLY A 165 6.02 11.95 -7.86
N SER A 166 6.77 10.95 -8.30
CA SER A 166 7.23 10.85 -9.69
C SER A 166 6.88 9.47 -10.23
N ASN A 167 6.23 9.45 -11.39
CA ASN A 167 5.93 8.22 -12.14
C ASN A 167 6.91 8.02 -13.29
N TRP A 168 7.97 8.82 -13.41
CA TRP A 168 8.95 8.70 -14.49
C TRP A 168 9.52 7.26 -14.55
N PRO A 169 9.61 6.65 -15.75
CA PRO A 169 9.40 7.22 -17.09
C PRO A 169 7.97 7.07 -17.64
N PHE A 170 7.03 6.59 -16.82
CA PHE A 170 5.68 6.27 -17.27
C PHE A 170 4.82 7.52 -17.48
N ARG A 171 3.94 7.42 -18.49
CA ARG A 171 2.94 8.45 -18.80
C ARG A 171 1.82 8.43 -17.76
N GLY A 172 1.31 9.60 -17.39
CA GLY A 172 0.13 9.73 -16.54
C GLY A 172 0.42 9.68 -15.04
N ALA A 173 -0.65 9.64 -14.27
CA ALA A 173 -0.65 9.77 -12.81
C ALA A 173 -1.85 9.06 -12.19
N LYS A 174 -2.00 9.17 -10.86
CA LYS A 174 -3.23 8.78 -10.16
C LYS A 174 -4.47 9.24 -10.93
N GLU A 175 -5.52 8.42 -10.92
CA GLU A 175 -6.80 8.63 -11.64
C GLU A 175 -6.73 8.45 -13.16
N THR A 176 -5.59 8.00 -13.70
CA THR A 176 -5.45 7.70 -15.13
C THR A 176 -5.18 6.22 -15.39
N LEU A 177 -5.62 5.72 -16.54
CA LEU A 177 -5.36 4.35 -17.00
C LEU A 177 -4.02 4.21 -17.75
N TRP A 178 -3.22 5.28 -17.79
CA TRP A 178 -1.85 5.22 -18.31
C TRP A 178 -0.95 4.48 -17.33
N GLU A 179 0.18 3.94 -17.80
CA GLU A 179 1.18 3.24 -16.99
C GLU A 179 1.51 3.96 -15.67
N GLY A 180 1.68 5.28 -15.68
CA GLY A 180 2.00 6.07 -14.48
C GLY A 180 0.86 6.19 -13.46
N GLY A 181 -0.34 5.71 -13.78
CA GLY A 181 -1.47 5.57 -12.86
C GLY A 181 -1.67 4.14 -12.34
N VAL A 182 -1.36 3.12 -13.15
CA VAL A 182 -1.68 1.70 -12.86
C VAL A 182 -0.46 0.81 -12.62
N ARG A 183 0.75 1.25 -13.00
CA ARG A 183 2.00 0.53 -12.80
C ARG A 183 2.77 1.09 -11.62
N SER A 184 2.71 0.35 -10.52
CA SER A 184 3.27 0.73 -9.23
C SER A 184 4.57 -0.01 -8.93
N PRO A 185 5.49 0.59 -8.12
CA PRO A 185 6.61 -0.15 -7.56
C PRO A 185 6.08 -1.25 -6.63
N SER A 186 6.65 -2.45 -6.76
CA SER A 186 6.36 -3.58 -5.89
C SER A 186 7.57 -4.48 -5.74
N PHE A 187 7.72 -5.12 -4.59
CA PHE A 187 8.64 -6.22 -4.40
C PHE A 187 8.04 -7.26 -3.47
N ILE A 188 8.58 -8.48 -3.57
CA ILE A 188 8.31 -9.55 -2.62
C ILE A 188 9.63 -10.03 -2.05
N TRP A 189 9.65 -10.27 -0.75
CA TRP A 189 10.79 -10.81 -0.03
C TRP A 189 10.34 -12.00 0.81
N SER A 190 11.13 -13.07 0.81
CA SER A 190 11.04 -14.17 1.76
C SER A 190 12.33 -14.97 1.69
N ALA A 191 12.79 -15.49 2.83
CA ALA A 191 13.97 -16.36 2.88
C ALA A 191 13.77 -17.68 2.12
N ALA A 192 12.51 -18.08 1.85
CA ALA A 192 12.18 -19.33 1.16
C ALA A 192 12.28 -19.26 -0.38
N LEU A 193 12.30 -18.06 -0.97
CA LEU A 193 12.34 -17.88 -2.43
C LEU A 193 13.66 -18.40 -3.02
N GLN A 194 13.59 -19.18 -4.10
CA GLN A 194 14.76 -19.91 -4.63
C GLN A 194 15.63 -19.09 -5.59
N GLU A 195 15.04 -18.19 -6.37
CA GLU A 195 15.72 -17.47 -7.45
C GLU A 195 15.90 -15.98 -7.10
N ASN A 196 16.74 -15.64 -6.11
CA ASN A 196 16.90 -14.27 -5.62
C ASN A 196 18.39 -13.88 -5.37
N PRO A 197 18.74 -12.58 -5.48
CA PRO A 197 17.89 -11.45 -5.88
C PRO A 197 17.68 -11.39 -7.39
N ARG A 198 16.47 -10.99 -7.83
CA ARG A 198 16.17 -10.79 -9.25
C ARG A 198 15.16 -9.67 -9.48
N VAL A 199 15.11 -9.20 -10.74
CA VAL A 199 14.02 -8.36 -11.24
C VAL A 199 13.09 -9.24 -12.05
N SER A 200 11.83 -9.37 -11.62
CA SER A 200 10.82 -10.13 -12.36
C SER A 200 10.14 -9.23 -13.39
N ASN A 201 10.12 -9.69 -14.65
CA ASN A 201 9.34 -9.09 -15.73
C ASN A 201 7.99 -9.81 -15.93
N SER A 202 7.60 -10.67 -14.98
CA SER A 202 6.31 -11.38 -15.05
C SER A 202 5.15 -10.42 -14.90
N PHE A 203 4.12 -10.59 -15.72
CA PHE A 203 2.90 -9.81 -15.61
C PHE A 203 2.07 -10.28 -14.41
N ILE A 204 1.94 -9.42 -13.41
CA ILE A 204 1.19 -9.64 -12.17
C ILE A 204 0.23 -8.46 -11.97
N HIS A 205 -0.99 -8.75 -11.56
CA HIS A 205 -2.01 -7.75 -11.22
C HIS A 205 -2.40 -7.84 -9.74
N ILE A 206 -2.89 -6.76 -9.12
CA ILE A 206 -3.22 -6.75 -7.69
C ILE A 206 -4.27 -7.81 -7.31
N THR A 207 -5.15 -8.18 -8.23
CA THR A 207 -6.14 -9.26 -8.05
C THR A 207 -5.50 -10.64 -7.87
N ASP A 208 -4.25 -10.82 -8.30
CA ASP A 208 -3.51 -12.07 -8.18
C ASP A 208 -3.11 -12.34 -6.72
N TRP A 209 -3.03 -11.32 -5.87
CA TRP A 209 -2.50 -11.49 -4.52
C TRP A 209 -3.38 -12.37 -3.64
N LEU A 210 -4.71 -12.33 -3.80
CA LEU A 210 -5.61 -13.21 -3.03
C LEU A 210 -5.30 -14.70 -3.28
N PRO A 211 -5.41 -15.23 -4.52
CA PRO A 211 -5.11 -16.64 -4.77
C PRO A 211 -3.63 -16.99 -4.55
N THR A 212 -2.71 -16.05 -4.82
CA THR A 212 -1.27 -16.26 -4.65
C THR A 212 -0.86 -16.41 -3.18
N LEU A 213 -1.24 -15.47 -2.32
CA LEU A 213 -0.90 -15.52 -0.90
C LEU A 213 -1.63 -16.66 -0.19
N TYR A 214 -2.85 -16.97 -0.61
CA TYR A 214 -3.59 -18.12 -0.09
C TYR A 214 -2.89 -19.44 -0.43
N SER A 215 -2.42 -19.63 -1.67
CA SER A 215 -1.61 -20.79 -2.03
C SER A 215 -0.27 -20.83 -1.29
N ALA A 216 0.39 -19.68 -1.12
CA ALA A 216 1.67 -19.59 -0.41
C ALA A 216 1.53 -19.97 1.08
N ALA A 217 0.38 -19.68 1.69
CA ALA A 217 0.04 -20.06 3.05
C ALA A 217 -0.43 -21.53 3.19
N GLY A 218 -0.38 -22.33 2.11
CA GLY A 218 -0.82 -23.73 2.10
C GLY A 218 -2.33 -23.93 2.01
N GLY A 219 -3.09 -22.89 1.65
CA GLY A 219 -4.53 -22.96 1.44
C GLY A 219 -4.92 -23.76 0.20
N ASP A 220 -6.06 -24.45 0.25
CA ASP A 220 -6.62 -25.18 -0.89
C ASP A 220 -7.54 -24.27 -1.70
N ARG A 221 -7.12 -23.93 -2.92
CA ARG A 221 -7.84 -23.02 -3.83
C ARG A 221 -9.29 -23.41 -4.10
N LEU A 222 -9.70 -24.65 -3.81
CA LEU A 222 -11.10 -25.08 -3.85
C LEU A 222 -12.01 -24.30 -2.87
N PHE A 223 -11.44 -23.67 -1.83
CA PHE A 223 -12.17 -22.80 -0.90
C PHE A 223 -12.27 -21.34 -1.35
N LEU A 224 -11.63 -20.96 -2.46
CA LEU A 224 -11.79 -19.63 -3.04
C LEU A 224 -12.97 -19.60 -4.03
N PRO A 225 -13.57 -18.42 -4.29
CA PRO A 225 -14.56 -18.27 -5.35
C PRO A 225 -14.01 -18.78 -6.69
N LYS A 226 -14.86 -19.43 -7.48
CA LYS A 226 -14.47 -20.03 -8.77
C LYS A 226 -14.26 -18.99 -9.87
N ASP A 227 -14.87 -17.83 -9.69
CA ASP A 227 -14.97 -16.70 -10.60
C ASP A 227 -14.03 -15.54 -10.22
N LEU A 228 -12.88 -15.84 -9.62
CA LEU A 228 -11.85 -14.85 -9.36
C LEU A 228 -11.20 -14.37 -10.67
N ASP A 229 -11.08 -13.05 -10.81
CA ASP A 229 -10.25 -12.43 -11.87
C ASP A 229 -8.75 -12.63 -11.63
N GLY A 230 -8.36 -12.91 -10.38
CA GLY A 230 -7.00 -13.19 -9.97
C GLY A 230 -6.51 -14.58 -10.37
N VAL A 231 -5.25 -14.66 -10.80
CA VAL A 231 -4.56 -15.92 -11.04
C VAL A 231 -3.49 -16.13 -9.97
N ASP A 232 -3.26 -17.38 -9.61
CA ASP A 232 -2.21 -17.76 -8.66
C ASP A 232 -0.84 -17.66 -9.33
N GLN A 233 -0.02 -16.74 -8.80
CA GLN A 233 1.33 -16.42 -9.26
C GLN A 233 2.40 -17.09 -8.39
N TRP A 234 2.05 -17.94 -7.41
CA TRP A 234 3.03 -18.40 -6.42
C TRP A 234 4.18 -19.17 -7.07
N ARG A 235 3.89 -20.02 -8.06
CA ARG A 235 4.91 -20.76 -8.80
C ARG A 235 5.82 -19.84 -9.63
N THR A 236 5.25 -18.81 -10.24
CA THR A 236 5.95 -17.76 -10.98
C THR A 236 6.92 -17.00 -10.07
N ILE A 237 6.47 -16.67 -8.86
CA ILE A 237 7.28 -15.93 -7.89
C ILE A 237 8.34 -16.82 -7.23
N PHE A 238 8.00 -18.04 -6.87
CA PHE A 238 8.89 -18.92 -6.10
C PHE A 238 10.02 -19.52 -6.95
N TRP A 239 9.71 -19.93 -8.19
CA TRP A 239 10.64 -20.64 -9.10
C TRP A 239 11.01 -19.86 -10.36
N ASP A 240 10.64 -18.58 -10.47
CA ASP A 240 10.84 -17.76 -11.67
C ASP A 240 10.25 -18.35 -12.97
N LEU A 241 9.10 -19.04 -12.83
CA LEU A 241 8.38 -19.57 -13.98
C LEU A 241 7.59 -18.46 -14.70
N ALA A 242 7.24 -18.67 -15.96
CA ALA A 242 6.39 -17.74 -16.70
C ALA A 242 5.05 -17.49 -15.98
N SER A 243 4.63 -16.23 -15.90
CA SER A 243 3.31 -15.86 -15.38
C SER A 243 2.19 -16.51 -16.23
N PRO A 244 1.16 -17.10 -15.61
CA PRO A 244 -0.01 -17.61 -16.31
C PRO A 244 -0.97 -16.49 -16.78
N ARG A 245 -0.73 -15.22 -16.42
CA ARG A 245 -1.55 -14.06 -16.83
C ARG A 245 -1.05 -13.46 -18.13
N ASP A 246 -1.85 -13.45 -19.17
CA ASP A 246 -1.55 -12.77 -20.45
C ASP A 246 -2.25 -11.41 -20.57
N GLN A 247 -3.37 -11.21 -19.89
CA GLN A 247 -4.17 -9.98 -19.93
C GLN A 247 -4.72 -9.57 -18.56
N ALA A 248 -5.04 -8.29 -18.39
CA ALA A 248 -5.84 -7.77 -17.28
C ALA A 248 -6.68 -6.58 -17.74
N LEU A 249 -7.99 -6.62 -17.44
CA LEU A 249 -8.86 -5.46 -17.55
C LEU A 249 -8.54 -4.50 -16.40
N LEU A 250 -8.16 -3.26 -16.71
CA LEU A 250 -7.84 -2.25 -15.71
C LEU A 250 -9.12 -1.64 -15.13
N ASN A 251 -10.02 -1.17 -15.99
CA ASN A 251 -11.32 -0.64 -15.60
C ASN A 251 -12.23 -0.45 -16.83
N ILE A 252 -13.54 -0.38 -16.59
CA ILE A 252 -14.54 0.16 -17.52
C ILE A 252 -15.40 1.13 -16.72
N ASN A 253 -15.32 2.43 -17.04
CA ASN A 253 -16.15 3.46 -16.44
C ASN A 253 -17.06 4.08 -17.50
N GLU A 254 -18.32 3.66 -17.51
CA GLU A 254 -19.32 4.13 -18.47
C GLU A 254 -19.65 5.62 -18.32
N ARG A 255 -19.59 6.15 -17.09
CA ARG A 255 -19.89 7.56 -16.79
C ARG A 255 -18.85 8.48 -17.42
N GLU A 256 -17.59 8.11 -17.31
CA GLU A 256 -16.45 8.86 -17.87
C GLU A 256 -16.10 8.43 -19.30
N ARG A 257 -16.75 7.37 -19.80
CA ARG A 257 -16.47 6.74 -21.10
C ARG A 257 -14.98 6.36 -21.24
N SER A 258 -14.40 5.83 -20.17
CA SER A 258 -13.01 5.39 -20.13
C SER A 258 -12.94 3.88 -19.92
N ALA A 259 -11.98 3.23 -20.57
CA ALA A 259 -11.68 1.82 -20.39
C ALA A 259 -10.19 1.56 -20.64
N GLY A 260 -9.66 0.52 -20.00
CA GLY A 260 -8.24 0.17 -20.13
C GLY A 260 -8.02 -1.32 -19.96
N ILE A 261 -7.10 -1.87 -20.73
CA ILE A 261 -6.72 -3.28 -20.70
C ILE A 261 -5.22 -3.39 -20.99
N ILE A 262 -4.53 -4.26 -20.28
CA ILE A 262 -3.15 -4.65 -20.56
C ILE A 262 -3.19 -6.06 -21.18
N SER A 263 -2.51 -6.28 -22.30
CA SER A 263 -2.32 -7.61 -22.87
C SER A 263 -0.91 -7.77 -23.43
N ARG A 264 -0.24 -8.87 -23.07
CA ARG A 264 1.10 -9.21 -23.59
C ARG A 264 1.11 -9.45 -25.10
N HIS A 265 -0.03 -9.80 -25.69
CA HIS A 265 -0.12 -10.04 -27.14
C HIS A 265 -0.01 -8.76 -27.99
N TRP A 266 -0.23 -7.58 -27.41
CA TRP A 266 -0.12 -6.31 -28.15
C TRP A 266 1.28 -5.71 -28.09
N GLU A 267 2.05 -5.98 -27.03
CA GLU A 267 3.45 -5.55 -26.91
C GLU A 267 4.35 -6.18 -27.99
N ASP A 268 4.06 -7.42 -28.40
CA ASP A 268 4.80 -8.12 -29.46
C ASP A 268 4.44 -7.65 -30.88
N GLN A 269 3.30 -6.98 -31.07
CA GLN A 269 2.81 -6.58 -32.40
C GLN A 269 2.93 -5.09 -32.69
N LEU A 270 2.92 -4.24 -31.67
CA LEU A 270 2.98 -2.79 -31.82
C LEU A 270 3.75 -2.25 -30.61
N GLY A 271 4.92 -1.66 -30.83
CA GLY A 271 5.66 -0.91 -29.80
C GLY A 271 4.93 0.38 -29.38
N ALA A 272 3.68 0.28 -28.95
CA ALA A 272 2.81 1.39 -28.58
C ALA A 272 1.88 0.96 -27.44
N SER A 273 2.08 1.57 -26.28
CA SER A 273 1.09 1.63 -25.20
C SER A 273 -0.09 2.50 -25.64
N ILE A 274 -1.32 2.02 -25.38
CA ILE A 274 -2.58 2.75 -25.58
C ILE A 274 -2.66 3.90 -24.59
#